data_AF-A0A382R6F9-F1
#
_entry.id   AF-A0A382R6F9-F1
#
_cell.length_a   1.000
_cell.length_b   1.000
_cell.length_c   1.000
_cell.angle_alpha   90.00
_cell.angle_beta   90.00
_cell.angle_gamma   90.00
#
_symmetry.space_group_name_H-M   'P 1'
#
loop_
_entity.id
_entity.type
_entity.pdbx_description
1 polymer ?
#
loop_
_entity_poly.entity_id
_entity_poly.type
_entity_poly.pdbx_seq_one_letter_code
_entity_poly.pdbx_strand_id
1 'polypeptide(L)'
;KGSTIMVETQKWTMRALEDKYILDLEWVGDAQTNITIGEFEYGGLFLRMPWFKGINGEVVNAARNKNTAGEGKRAHWVDVGMEIKGVDKWGHIAIFDHPANGGFPQPWRIDGNMGVGPSRAILGDWDIPEGSMEIIRHRFIIYIGDLNDKELMEEWIEYGGEKASWALWDLAQEEGRKEKFLNPQEAVDNMTIMDGFNVNAWASEPMITQPMAFCWDDKGRLWIAENRDYETRGKGFSNDGDSRILILEDTDRDGKADDIKVFLEGIPFPSAIALGFDGLFLGAPPHLLFVPDKDQDDVGEMDDIEILLTGWGIRDRHETINSL
;
A
#
# COMPACT_ATOMS: atom_id res chain seq x y z
N LYS A 1 7.60 -50.77 20.13
CA LYS A 1 8.27 -50.24 18.91
C LYS A 1 7.49 -49.00 18.51
N GLY A 2 8.14 -47.85 18.31
CA GLY A 2 7.47 -46.67 17.76
C GLY A 2 7.27 -46.83 16.25
N SER A 3 6.18 -46.25 15.72
CA SER A 3 5.99 -46.03 14.29
C SER A 3 6.53 -44.64 13.91
N THR A 4 7.11 -44.51 12.72
CA THR A 4 7.47 -43.19 12.17
C THR A 4 6.18 -42.41 11.90
N ILE A 5 6.10 -41.18 12.41
CA ILE A 5 4.95 -40.28 12.17
C ILE A 5 5.28 -39.20 11.13
N MET A 6 6.55 -38.82 11.00
CA MET A 6 7.04 -37.83 10.03
C MET A 6 8.50 -38.14 9.67
N VAL A 7 8.88 -37.83 8.43
CA VAL A 7 10.28 -37.71 8.02
C VAL A 7 10.58 -36.23 7.80
N GLU A 8 11.58 -35.72 8.50
CA GLU A 8 12.01 -34.33 8.39
C GLU A 8 13.28 -34.22 7.55
N THR A 9 13.29 -33.28 6.59
CA THR A 9 14.48 -32.91 5.82
C THR A 9 14.76 -31.41 5.96
N GLN A 10 15.99 -31.06 6.29
CA GLN A 10 16.45 -29.67 6.30
C GLN A 10 17.56 -29.46 5.27
N LYS A 11 17.38 -28.48 4.38
CA LYS A 11 18.39 -28.05 3.43
C LYS A 11 18.85 -26.64 3.77
N TRP A 12 20.13 -26.53 4.10
CA TRP A 12 20.79 -25.26 4.40
C TRP A 12 21.73 -24.87 3.25
N THR A 13 21.63 -23.64 2.77
CA THR A 13 22.53 -23.09 1.73
C THR A 13 23.11 -21.77 2.21
N MET A 14 24.44 -21.66 2.27
CA MET A 14 25.12 -20.43 2.68
C MET A 14 25.81 -19.76 1.49
N ARG A 15 25.70 -18.44 1.40
CA ARG A 15 26.46 -17.56 0.50
C ARG A 15 27.18 -16.52 1.33
N ALA A 16 28.49 -16.36 1.10
CA ALA A 16 29.28 -15.30 1.67
C ALA A 16 29.43 -14.18 0.63
N LEU A 17 28.98 -12.98 0.99
CA LEU A 17 29.17 -11.75 0.23
C LEU A 17 30.25 -10.90 0.93
N GLU A 18 30.60 -9.76 0.35
CA GLU A 18 31.67 -8.91 0.88
C GLU A 18 31.38 -8.38 2.29
N ASP A 19 30.12 -8.05 2.57
CA ASP A 19 29.65 -7.34 3.76
C ASP A 19 28.63 -8.12 4.60
N LYS A 20 28.12 -9.26 4.09
CA LYS A 20 27.09 -10.07 4.74
C LYS A 20 27.18 -11.56 4.39
N TYR A 21 26.52 -12.37 5.20
CA TYR A 21 26.25 -13.77 4.89
C TYR A 21 24.75 -13.97 4.69
N ILE A 22 24.41 -14.73 3.66
CA ILE A 22 23.03 -15.14 3.40
C ILE A 22 22.93 -16.64 3.65
N LEU A 23 21.98 -17.05 4.48
CA LEU A 23 21.69 -18.45 4.75
C LEU A 23 20.23 -18.74 4.35
N ASP A 24 19.99 -19.69 3.47
CA ASP A 24 18.65 -20.17 3.16
C ASP A 24 18.39 -21.49 3.90
N LEU A 25 17.21 -21.60 4.51
CA LEU A 25 16.65 -22.82 5.09
C LEU A 25 15.40 -23.22 4.30
N GLU A 26 15.40 -24.44 3.77
CA GLU A 26 14.18 -25.14 3.35
C GLU A 26 13.99 -26.34 4.27
N TRP A 27 12.89 -26.35 5.00
CA TRP A 27 12.43 -27.44 5.85
C TRP A 27 11.29 -28.17 5.15
N VAL A 28 11.35 -29.51 5.12
CA VAL A 28 10.30 -30.37 4.56
C VAL A 28 9.88 -31.39 5.61
N GLY A 29 8.60 -31.40 5.95
CA GLY A 29 7.98 -32.42 6.80
C GLY A 29 7.09 -33.34 5.97
N ASP A 30 7.55 -34.58 5.74
CA ASP A 30 6.82 -35.63 5.03
C ASP A 30 6.04 -36.50 6.02
N ALA A 31 4.73 -36.29 6.09
CA ALA A 31 3.85 -36.89 7.09
C ALA A 31 3.52 -38.35 6.74
N GLN A 32 3.94 -39.28 7.61
CA GLN A 32 3.67 -40.72 7.48
C GLN A 32 2.35 -41.14 8.14
N THR A 33 1.78 -40.24 8.95
CA THR A 33 0.44 -40.31 9.55
C THR A 33 -0.14 -38.90 9.54
N ASN A 34 -1.43 -38.72 9.85
CA ASN A 34 -1.94 -37.37 10.11
C ASN A 34 -1.21 -36.76 11.32
N ILE A 35 -0.65 -35.56 11.14
CA ILE A 35 0.07 -34.82 12.18
C ILE A 35 -0.71 -33.56 12.48
N THR A 36 -0.95 -33.28 13.76
CA THR A 36 -1.41 -31.99 14.24
C THR A 36 -0.28 -31.36 15.03
N ILE A 37 0.11 -30.15 14.64
CA ILE A 37 0.96 -29.28 15.43
C ILE A 37 0.03 -28.39 16.25
N GLY A 38 0.02 -28.63 17.56
CA GLY A 38 -0.88 -27.92 18.46
C GLY A 38 -0.50 -26.46 18.66
N GLU A 39 -1.48 -25.66 19.04
CA GLU A 39 -1.31 -24.26 19.45
C GLU A 39 -0.23 -24.14 20.51
N PHE A 40 0.78 -23.31 20.24
CA PHE A 40 1.90 -23.09 21.14
C PHE A 40 2.62 -21.77 20.84
N GLU A 41 3.28 -21.20 21.85
CA GLU A 41 4.00 -19.93 21.70
C GLU A 41 5.26 -20.04 20.82
N TYR A 42 5.80 -21.25 20.67
CA TYR A 42 7.05 -21.51 19.94
C TYR A 42 6.79 -22.29 18.65
N GLY A 43 7.53 -21.93 17.59
CA GLY A 43 7.52 -22.61 16.31
C GLY A 43 8.70 -23.56 16.11
N GLY A 44 8.86 -24.04 14.88
CA GLY A 44 9.91 -25.00 14.51
C GLY A 44 11.33 -24.40 14.42
N LEU A 45 11.47 -23.07 14.41
CA LEU A 45 12.75 -22.37 14.33
C LEU A 45 12.83 -21.33 15.46
N PHE A 46 13.97 -21.27 16.14
CA PHE A 46 14.25 -20.26 17.15
C PHE A 46 15.72 -19.84 17.12
N LEU A 47 15.96 -18.55 16.91
CA LEU A 47 17.26 -17.92 16.97
C LEU A 47 17.49 -17.35 18.36
N ARG A 48 18.63 -17.70 18.96
CA ARG A 48 19.12 -17.08 20.20
C ARG A 48 20.53 -16.59 19.98
N MET A 49 20.68 -15.27 19.94
CA MET A 49 21.98 -14.62 19.93
C MET A 49 22.63 -14.67 21.34
N PRO A 50 23.96 -14.47 21.47
CA PRO A 50 24.69 -14.61 22.73
C PRO A 50 24.46 -13.41 23.69
N TRP A 51 23.21 -13.00 23.86
CA TRP A 51 22.81 -11.89 24.72
C TRP A 51 22.86 -12.27 26.19
N PHE A 52 23.25 -11.31 27.03
CA PHE A 52 23.06 -11.37 28.48
C PHE A 52 22.81 -9.97 29.01
N LYS A 53 22.26 -9.89 30.21
CA LYS A 53 21.97 -8.60 30.87
C LYS A 53 23.21 -7.72 30.93
N GLY A 54 23.15 -6.57 30.28
CA GLY A 54 24.25 -5.62 30.16
C GLY A 54 24.78 -5.44 28.73
N ILE A 55 24.35 -6.28 27.78
CA ILE A 55 24.55 -6.06 26.34
C ILE A 55 23.34 -5.27 25.79
N ASN A 56 23.61 -4.21 25.04
CA ASN A 56 22.54 -3.53 24.30
C ASN A 56 22.11 -4.40 23.10
N GLY A 57 20.81 -4.55 22.93
CA GLY A 57 20.23 -5.26 21.78
C GLY A 57 18.80 -4.82 21.55
N GLU A 58 18.35 -4.98 20.31
CA GLU A 58 17.01 -4.61 19.86
C GLU A 58 16.50 -5.65 18.86
N VAL A 59 15.20 -5.94 18.93
CA VAL A 59 14.48 -6.68 17.89
C VAL A 59 13.54 -5.71 17.18
N VAL A 60 13.56 -5.70 15.84
CA VAL A 60 12.66 -4.89 15.00
C VAL A 60 12.03 -5.77 13.92
N ASN A 61 10.75 -5.60 13.62
CA ASN A 61 10.10 -6.30 12.51
C ASN A 61 9.71 -5.37 11.35
N ALA A 62 9.25 -5.94 10.24
CA ALA A 62 8.85 -5.19 9.04
C ALA A 62 7.76 -4.11 9.29
N ALA A 63 6.95 -4.27 10.33
CA ALA A 63 5.94 -3.31 10.76
C ALA A 63 6.47 -2.34 11.84
N ARG A 64 7.79 -2.25 12.01
CA ARG A 64 8.51 -1.37 12.94
C ARG A 64 8.16 -1.56 14.42
N ASN A 65 7.60 -2.71 14.78
CA ASN A 65 7.41 -3.07 16.18
C ASN A 65 8.78 -3.40 16.80
N LYS A 66 9.00 -2.93 18.03
CA LYS A 66 10.27 -3.09 18.75
C LYS A 66 10.16 -4.02 19.95
N ASN A 67 11.10 -4.94 20.09
CA ASN A 67 11.21 -5.89 21.21
C ASN A 67 9.87 -6.61 21.45
N THR A 68 9.45 -6.74 22.70
CA THR A 68 8.20 -7.42 23.07
C THR A 68 6.93 -6.82 22.48
N ALA A 69 6.97 -5.61 21.91
CA ALA A 69 5.82 -5.07 21.18
C ALA A 69 5.53 -5.84 19.87
N GLY A 70 6.54 -6.52 19.32
CA GLY A 70 6.39 -7.40 18.16
C GLY A 70 5.99 -8.84 18.49
N GLU A 71 5.89 -9.20 19.77
CA GLU A 71 5.49 -10.55 20.20
C GLU A 71 4.13 -10.94 19.62
N GLY A 72 4.08 -12.09 18.94
CA GLY A 72 2.89 -12.63 18.28
C GLY A 72 2.39 -11.81 17.09
N LYS A 73 3.09 -10.72 16.71
CA LYS A 73 2.74 -9.89 15.56
C LYS A 73 3.23 -10.53 14.28
N ARG A 74 2.43 -10.42 13.22
CA ARG A 74 2.74 -10.91 11.89
C ARG A 74 3.60 -9.90 11.16
N ALA A 75 4.67 -10.37 10.52
CA ALA A 75 5.57 -9.54 9.71
C ALA A 75 6.34 -10.39 8.69
N HIS A 76 6.74 -9.79 7.58
CA HIS A 76 7.52 -10.44 6.53
C HIS A 76 8.93 -10.82 6.95
N TRP A 77 9.50 -10.06 7.86
CA TRP A 77 10.82 -10.28 8.41
C TRP A 77 10.91 -9.74 9.83
N VAL A 78 11.87 -10.28 10.58
CA VAL A 78 12.33 -9.77 11.88
C VAL A 78 13.85 -9.65 11.86
N ASP A 79 14.39 -8.61 12.49
CA ASP A 79 15.82 -8.38 12.70
C ASP A 79 16.11 -8.39 14.20
N VAL A 80 17.15 -9.11 14.62
CA VAL A 80 17.73 -8.99 15.95
C VAL A 80 19.15 -8.46 15.82
N GLY A 81 19.40 -7.31 16.45
CA GLY A 81 20.69 -6.64 16.48
C GLY A 81 21.21 -6.49 17.90
N MET A 82 22.51 -6.62 18.10
CA MET A 82 23.14 -6.34 19.39
C MET A 82 24.63 -6.02 19.30
N GLU A 83 25.16 -5.47 20.40
CA GLU A 83 26.60 -5.30 20.57
C GLU A 83 27.31 -6.66 20.58
N ILE A 84 28.39 -6.78 19.80
CA ILE A 84 29.27 -7.95 19.80
C ILE A 84 30.63 -7.54 20.34
N LYS A 85 31.14 -8.28 21.32
CA LYS A 85 32.45 -8.03 21.91
C LYS A 85 33.55 -8.03 20.83
N GLY A 86 34.26 -6.91 20.71
CA GLY A 86 35.35 -6.75 19.75
C GLY A 86 34.90 -6.29 18.36
N VAL A 87 33.63 -5.92 18.19
CA VAL A 87 33.08 -5.32 16.98
C VAL A 87 32.56 -3.93 17.33
N ASP A 88 32.96 -2.92 16.57
CA ASP A 88 32.61 -1.51 16.86
C ASP A 88 31.15 -1.17 16.49
N LYS A 89 30.53 -1.98 15.62
CA LYS A 89 29.13 -1.86 15.21
C LYS A 89 28.31 -3.04 15.73
N TRP A 90 26.99 -2.91 15.69
CA TRP A 90 26.10 -4.00 16.05
C TRP A 90 26.18 -5.12 15.02
N GLY A 91 26.10 -6.35 15.52
CA GLY A 91 25.91 -7.52 14.68
C GLY A 91 24.44 -7.88 14.64
N HIS A 92 23.96 -8.19 13.45
CA HIS A 92 22.56 -8.42 13.15
C HIS A 92 22.34 -9.77 12.51
N ILE A 93 21.17 -10.35 12.80
CA ILE A 93 20.60 -11.46 12.04
C ILE A 93 19.14 -11.11 11.74
N ALA A 94 18.84 -10.83 10.48
CA ALA A 94 17.47 -10.75 9.99
C ALA A 94 17.00 -12.14 9.53
N ILE A 95 15.73 -12.47 9.79
CA ILE A 95 15.05 -13.68 9.34
C ILE A 95 13.85 -13.28 8.49
N PHE A 96 13.79 -13.80 7.28
CA PHE A 96 12.73 -13.58 6.30
C PHE A 96 11.75 -14.75 6.30
N ASP A 97 10.46 -14.45 6.29
CA ASP A 97 9.40 -15.40 6.01
C ASP A 97 9.07 -15.40 4.52
N HIS A 98 8.91 -16.58 3.92
CA HIS A 98 8.63 -16.68 2.49
C HIS A 98 7.12 -16.64 2.22
N PRO A 99 6.63 -15.86 1.23
CA PRO A 99 5.22 -15.81 0.80
C PRO A 99 4.55 -17.14 0.40
N ALA A 100 5.31 -18.24 0.37
CA ALA A 100 4.81 -19.57 0.02
C ALA A 100 4.60 -20.45 1.26
N ASN A 101 5.00 -19.99 2.44
CA ASN A 101 4.79 -20.70 3.69
C ASN A 101 3.31 -20.65 4.07
N GLY A 102 2.77 -21.76 4.59
CA GLY A 102 1.40 -21.79 5.08
C GLY A 102 1.22 -20.84 6.27
N GLY A 103 0.23 -19.96 6.23
CA GLY A 103 0.01 -18.96 7.29
C GLY A 103 0.85 -17.68 7.16
N PHE A 104 1.52 -17.48 6.02
CA PHE A 104 2.26 -16.26 5.73
C PHE A 104 1.37 -14.98 5.84
N PRO A 105 1.91 -13.85 6.33
CA PRO A 105 3.18 -13.78 7.07
C PRO A 105 3.05 -14.45 8.44
N GLN A 106 4.07 -15.20 8.87
CA GLN A 106 4.09 -15.83 10.18
C GLN A 106 4.03 -14.79 11.31
N PRO A 107 3.34 -15.07 12.43
CA PRO A 107 3.58 -14.34 13.66
C PRO A 107 4.95 -14.71 14.23
N TRP A 108 5.58 -13.75 14.92
CA TRP A 108 6.92 -13.92 15.47
C TRP A 108 6.88 -14.05 16.99
N ARG A 109 7.55 -15.09 17.51
CA ARG A 109 7.96 -15.13 18.90
C ARG A 109 9.15 -14.20 19.07
N ILE A 110 9.05 -13.24 19.98
CA ILE A 110 10.09 -12.30 20.41
C ILE A 110 10.11 -12.34 21.94
N ASP A 111 11.06 -13.09 22.51
CA ASP A 111 11.20 -13.20 23.96
C ASP A 111 11.94 -12.01 24.58
N GLY A 112 11.86 -11.86 25.91
CA GLY A 112 12.53 -10.78 26.64
C GLY A 112 14.06 -10.89 26.72
N ASN A 113 14.66 -11.92 26.10
CA ASN A 113 16.10 -12.21 26.10
C ASN A 113 16.69 -12.19 24.68
N MET A 114 16.07 -11.45 23.75
CA MET A 114 16.51 -11.33 22.35
C MET A 114 16.46 -12.65 21.57
N GLY A 115 15.58 -13.57 21.99
CA GLY A 115 15.26 -14.78 21.24
C GLY A 115 14.12 -14.51 20.26
N VAL A 116 14.30 -14.87 18.99
CA VAL A 116 13.31 -14.63 17.93
C VAL A 116 13.04 -15.88 17.11
N GLY A 117 11.80 -16.09 16.66
CA GLY A 117 11.49 -17.20 15.76
C GLY A 117 10.09 -17.13 15.16
N PRO A 118 9.89 -17.59 13.92
CA PRO A 118 8.56 -17.68 13.32
C PRO A 118 7.75 -18.76 14.02
N SER A 119 6.46 -18.51 14.29
CA SER A 119 5.63 -19.43 15.06
C SER A 119 4.18 -19.49 14.57
N ARG A 120 3.92 -20.24 13.49
CA ARG A 120 2.55 -20.49 12.98
C ARG A 120 1.58 -20.94 14.08
N ALA A 121 2.09 -21.72 15.04
CA ALA A 121 1.34 -22.29 16.15
C ALA A 121 0.72 -21.24 17.09
N ILE A 122 1.15 -19.97 17.04
CA ILE A 122 0.47 -18.86 17.75
C ILE A 122 -0.94 -18.62 17.21
N LEU A 123 -1.21 -18.98 15.95
CA LEU A 123 -2.52 -18.78 15.33
C LEU A 123 -3.53 -19.89 15.67
N GLY A 124 -3.08 -20.96 16.35
CA GLY A 124 -3.87 -22.15 16.64
C GLY A 124 -3.25 -23.43 16.07
N ASP A 125 -3.98 -24.54 16.25
CA ASP A 125 -3.63 -25.84 15.70
C ASP A 125 -3.52 -25.79 14.16
N TRP A 126 -2.60 -26.58 13.61
CA TRP A 126 -2.53 -26.81 12.17
C TRP A 126 -2.06 -28.22 11.85
N ASP A 127 -2.49 -28.73 10.70
CA ASP A 127 -2.33 -30.13 10.33
C ASP A 127 -1.43 -30.34 9.12
N ILE A 128 -0.72 -31.47 9.11
CA ILE A 128 -0.06 -32.06 7.94
C ILE A 128 -0.72 -33.42 7.68
N PRO A 129 -1.59 -33.54 6.66
CA PRO A 129 -2.27 -34.79 6.34
C PRO A 129 -1.30 -35.94 6.02
N GLU A 130 -1.70 -37.17 6.33
CA GLU A 130 -0.97 -38.38 5.95
C GLU A 130 -0.70 -38.44 4.45
N GLY A 131 0.55 -38.72 4.08
CA GLY A 131 1.00 -38.79 2.69
C GLY A 131 1.21 -37.43 2.02
N SER A 132 1.17 -36.33 2.79
CA SER A 132 1.46 -34.98 2.30
C SER A 132 2.77 -34.43 2.86
N MET A 133 3.28 -33.38 2.22
CA MET A 133 4.48 -32.67 2.64
C MET A 133 4.13 -31.21 2.96
N GLU A 134 4.65 -30.71 4.08
CA GLU A 134 4.72 -29.28 4.36
C GLU A 134 6.13 -28.77 4.03
N ILE A 135 6.22 -27.61 3.39
CA ILE A 135 7.51 -26.97 3.07
C ILE A 135 7.56 -25.56 3.66
N ILE A 136 8.51 -25.33 4.56
CA ILE A 136 8.74 -24.04 5.23
C ILE A 136 10.08 -23.47 4.77
N ARG A 137 10.09 -22.20 4.37
CA ARG A 137 11.27 -21.52 3.83
C ARG A 137 11.60 -20.26 4.61
N HIS A 138 12.85 -20.13 5.01
CA HIS A 138 13.38 -18.91 5.63
C HIS A 138 14.70 -18.51 4.98
N ARG A 139 14.96 -17.20 4.95
CA ARG A 139 16.29 -16.65 4.62
C ARG A 139 16.80 -15.86 5.81
N PHE A 140 18.07 -16.01 6.12
CA PHE A 140 18.76 -15.22 7.12
C PHE A 140 19.73 -14.28 6.43
N ILE A 141 19.74 -13.01 6.85
CA ILE A 141 20.74 -12.02 6.46
C ILE A 141 21.56 -11.71 7.71
N ILE A 142 22.85 -12.06 7.69
CA ILE A 142 23.78 -11.84 8.80
C ILE A 142 24.74 -10.73 8.39
N TYR A 143 24.73 -9.63 9.12
CA TYR A 143 25.49 -8.42 8.76
C TYR A 143 25.98 -7.66 10.00
N ILE A 144 26.92 -6.75 9.78
CA ILE A 144 27.43 -5.82 10.81
C ILE A 144 27.14 -4.41 10.32
N GLY A 145 26.49 -3.57 11.12
CA GLY A 145 26.06 -2.26 10.62
C GLY A 145 25.01 -1.59 11.48
N ASP A 146 24.39 -0.59 10.87
CA ASP A 146 23.14 -0.01 11.35
C ASP A 146 21.99 -0.71 10.63
N LEU A 147 20.84 -0.85 11.31
CA LEU A 147 19.63 -1.39 10.70
C LEU A 147 19.15 -0.48 9.55
N ASN A 148 18.99 -1.04 8.36
CA ASN A 148 18.40 -0.38 7.20
C ASN A 148 17.11 -1.12 6.79
N ASP A 149 15.96 -0.66 7.27
CA ASP A 149 14.66 -1.31 7.05
C ASP A 149 14.28 -1.36 5.57
N LYS A 150 14.64 -0.32 4.80
CA LYS A 150 14.40 -0.26 3.36
C LYS A 150 15.20 -1.31 2.60
N GLU A 151 16.49 -1.45 2.89
CA GLU A 151 17.35 -2.44 2.23
C GLU A 151 16.91 -3.87 2.56
N LEU A 152 16.59 -4.16 3.84
CA LEU A 152 16.02 -5.46 4.22
C LEU A 152 14.71 -5.75 3.49
N MET A 153 13.87 -4.73 3.30
CA MET A 153 12.62 -4.89 2.55
C MET A 153 12.88 -5.20 1.07
N GLU A 154 13.81 -4.51 0.43
CA GLU A 154 14.22 -4.78 -0.96
C GLU A 154 14.79 -6.20 -1.11
N GLU A 155 15.65 -6.65 -0.19
CA GLU A 155 16.17 -8.02 -0.17
C GLU A 155 15.08 -9.07 0.06
N TRP A 156 14.08 -8.77 0.89
CA TRP A 156 12.94 -9.64 1.10
C TRP A 156 12.07 -9.77 -0.15
N ILE A 157 11.84 -8.67 -0.86
CA ILE A 157 11.11 -8.67 -2.15
C ILE A 157 11.85 -9.55 -3.16
N GLU A 158 13.18 -9.41 -3.26
CA GLU A 158 14.01 -10.26 -4.14
C GLU A 158 13.90 -11.74 -3.75
N TYR A 159 13.95 -12.05 -2.45
CA TYR A 159 13.81 -13.41 -1.95
C TYR A 159 12.44 -14.04 -2.28
N GLY A 160 11.35 -13.29 -2.11
CA GLY A 160 9.99 -13.80 -2.34
C GLY A 160 9.52 -13.77 -3.79
N GLY A 161 10.22 -13.06 -4.68
CA GLY A 161 9.91 -12.96 -6.11
C GLY A 161 8.50 -12.42 -6.38
N GLU A 162 7.83 -12.89 -7.44
CA GLU A 162 6.47 -12.46 -7.79
C GLU A 162 5.47 -12.59 -6.63
N LYS A 163 5.64 -13.61 -5.77
CA LYS A 163 4.74 -13.82 -4.62
C LYS A 163 4.88 -12.73 -3.56
N ALA A 164 6.06 -12.10 -3.43
CA ALA A 164 6.23 -10.96 -2.54
C ALA A 164 5.39 -9.76 -3.00
N SER A 165 5.37 -9.48 -4.31
CA SER A 165 4.55 -8.41 -4.87
C SER A 165 3.05 -8.62 -4.59
N TRP A 166 2.56 -9.84 -4.80
CA TRP A 166 1.15 -10.18 -4.49
C TRP A 166 0.86 -10.09 -2.98
N ALA A 167 1.75 -10.59 -2.14
CA ALA A 167 1.62 -10.47 -0.68
C ALA A 167 1.52 -9.02 -0.21
N LEU A 168 2.36 -8.13 -0.75
CA LEU A 168 2.32 -6.71 -0.42
C LEU A 168 1.02 -6.06 -0.86
N TRP A 169 0.51 -6.45 -2.04
CA TRP A 169 -0.77 -5.96 -2.54
C TRP A 169 -1.93 -6.40 -1.64
N ASP A 170 -1.98 -7.67 -1.24
CA ASP A 170 -3.02 -8.20 -0.36
C ASP A 170 -3.03 -7.50 1.01
N LEU A 171 -1.85 -7.26 1.58
CA LEU A 171 -1.72 -6.53 2.84
C LEU A 171 -2.13 -5.07 2.70
N ALA A 172 -1.69 -4.38 1.65
CA ALA A 172 -2.10 -3.01 1.38
C ALA A 172 -3.63 -2.90 1.21
N GLN A 173 -4.27 -3.90 0.59
CA GLN A 173 -5.73 -3.98 0.50
C GLN A 173 -6.39 -4.21 1.86
N GLU A 174 -5.85 -5.09 2.69
CA GLU A 174 -6.38 -5.36 4.02
C GLU A 174 -6.26 -4.14 4.94
N GLU A 175 -5.09 -3.48 4.93
CA GLU A 175 -4.86 -2.21 5.61
C GLU A 175 -5.84 -1.16 5.12
N GLY A 176 -5.91 -0.91 3.81
CA GLY A 176 -6.84 0.07 3.23
C GLY A 176 -8.32 -0.20 3.54
N ARG A 177 -8.72 -1.45 3.76
CA ARG A 177 -10.10 -1.81 4.18
C ARG A 177 -10.37 -1.58 5.68
N LYS A 178 -9.33 -1.63 6.52
CA LYS A 178 -9.43 -1.40 7.97
C LYS A 178 -9.22 0.05 8.35
N GLU A 179 -8.54 0.81 7.49
CA GLU A 179 -8.24 2.20 7.74
C GLU A 179 -9.50 3.05 7.90
N LYS A 180 -9.38 4.06 8.76
CA LYS A 180 -10.45 5.01 9.00
C LYS A 180 -10.52 5.98 7.83
N PHE A 181 -11.73 6.16 7.26
CA PHE A 181 -12.00 7.28 6.37
C PHE A 181 -11.87 8.59 7.16
N LEU A 182 -10.87 9.39 6.81
CA LEU A 182 -10.64 10.69 7.42
C LEU A 182 -11.65 11.70 6.88
N ASN A 183 -12.15 12.58 7.75
CA ASN A 183 -12.80 13.79 7.27
C ASN A 183 -11.75 14.79 6.73
N PRO A 184 -12.16 15.85 6.01
CA PRO A 184 -11.21 16.77 5.38
C PRO A 184 -10.20 17.40 6.35
N GLN A 185 -10.64 17.80 7.55
CA GLN A 185 -9.75 18.39 8.54
C GLN A 185 -8.78 17.34 9.11
N GLU A 186 -9.28 16.13 9.41
CA GLU A 186 -8.41 15.03 9.84
C GLU A 186 -7.37 14.67 8.78
N ALA A 187 -7.71 14.73 7.49
CA ALA A 187 -6.76 14.52 6.41
C ALA A 187 -5.63 15.57 6.44
N VAL A 188 -5.98 16.87 6.56
CA VAL A 188 -5.01 17.96 6.70
C VAL A 188 -4.12 17.77 7.93
N ASP A 189 -4.71 17.42 9.08
CA ASP A 189 -3.98 17.22 10.34
C ASP A 189 -2.98 16.05 10.27
N ASN A 190 -3.21 15.08 9.38
CA ASN A 190 -2.33 13.92 9.15
C ASN A 190 -1.29 14.15 8.04
N MET A 191 -1.31 15.29 7.33
CA MET A 191 -0.33 15.58 6.28
C MET A 191 1.04 15.91 6.87
N THR A 192 2.10 15.42 6.22
CA THR A 192 3.46 15.92 6.46
C THR A 192 3.68 17.18 5.62
N ILE A 193 3.76 18.33 6.26
CA ILE A 193 3.86 19.64 5.61
C ILE A 193 5.30 20.18 5.75
N MET A 194 5.84 20.74 4.67
CA MET A 194 7.16 21.37 4.67
C MET A 194 7.13 22.72 5.39
N ASP A 195 8.19 23.05 6.14
CA ASP A 195 8.33 24.35 6.80
C ASP A 195 8.11 25.51 5.80
N GLY A 196 7.30 26.49 6.21
CA GLY A 196 6.96 27.66 5.40
C GLY A 196 5.71 27.49 4.51
N PHE A 197 5.11 26.31 4.48
CA PHE A 197 3.84 26.04 3.79
C PHE A 197 2.70 25.86 4.79
N ASN A 198 1.49 26.20 4.36
CA ASN A 198 0.24 25.89 5.06
C ASN A 198 -0.66 25.10 4.12
N VAL A 199 -1.48 24.22 4.70
CA VAL A 199 -2.48 23.44 3.97
C VAL A 199 -3.82 23.58 4.69
N ASN A 200 -4.91 23.61 3.94
CA ASN A 200 -6.26 23.59 4.45
C ASN A 200 -7.18 22.81 3.49
N ALA A 201 -8.30 22.31 4.00
CA ALA A 201 -9.37 21.78 3.17
C ALA A 201 -10.16 22.94 2.56
N TRP A 202 -9.91 23.26 1.29
CA TRP A 202 -10.56 24.38 0.60
C TRP A 202 -11.98 24.05 0.16
N ALA A 203 -12.20 22.83 -0.35
CA ALA A 203 -13.51 22.27 -0.68
C ALA A 203 -13.55 20.77 -0.38
N SER A 204 -14.73 20.24 -0.05
CA SER A 204 -14.93 18.82 0.26
C SER A 204 -16.36 18.37 0.00
N GLU A 205 -16.64 17.08 0.14
CA GLU A 205 -18.00 16.55 0.16
C GLU A 205 -18.85 17.26 1.23
N PRO A 206 -20.15 17.53 0.97
CA PRO A 206 -20.91 17.15 -0.23
C PRO A 206 -20.84 18.17 -1.39
N MET A 207 -20.06 19.26 -1.26
CA MET A 207 -19.98 20.31 -2.29
C MET A 207 -19.44 19.75 -3.62
N ILE A 208 -18.36 18.96 -3.51
CA ILE A 208 -17.69 18.28 -4.63
C ILE A 208 -17.56 16.78 -4.34
N THR A 209 -17.55 15.96 -5.39
CA THR A 209 -17.37 14.50 -5.31
C THR A 209 -16.62 14.00 -6.54
N GLN A 210 -15.54 13.23 -6.42
CA GLN A 210 -14.80 12.71 -7.60
C GLN A 210 -14.28 13.80 -8.58
N PRO A 211 -13.54 14.83 -8.11
CA PRO A 211 -12.88 15.78 -9.01
C PRO A 211 -11.85 15.08 -9.90
N MET A 212 -11.95 15.26 -11.22
CA MET A 212 -11.06 14.64 -12.21
C MET A 212 -10.02 15.61 -12.76
N ALA A 213 -10.43 16.85 -13.05
CA ALA A 213 -9.55 17.94 -13.47
C ALA A 213 -10.06 19.28 -12.94
N PHE A 214 -9.19 20.28 -12.84
CA PHE A 214 -9.58 21.62 -12.41
C PHE A 214 -8.72 22.69 -13.06
N CYS A 215 -9.21 23.93 -13.10
CA CYS A 215 -8.46 25.12 -13.46
C CYS A 215 -9.02 26.34 -12.74
N TRP A 216 -8.30 27.46 -12.77
CA TRP A 216 -8.73 28.72 -12.16
C TRP A 216 -9.10 29.72 -13.23
N ASP A 217 -10.16 30.49 -13.01
CA ASP A 217 -10.46 31.64 -13.86
C ASP A 217 -9.76 32.92 -13.38
N ASP A 218 -9.92 34.00 -14.15
CA ASP A 218 -9.33 35.31 -13.88
C ASP A 218 -9.99 36.05 -12.69
N LYS A 219 -11.13 35.56 -12.21
CA LYS A 219 -11.81 36.02 -10.99
C LYS A 219 -11.33 35.27 -9.74
N GLY A 220 -10.51 34.23 -9.91
CA GLY A 220 -10.00 33.40 -8.82
C GLY A 220 -10.99 32.34 -8.35
N ARG A 221 -11.92 31.92 -9.21
CA ARG A 221 -12.86 30.82 -8.94
C ARG A 221 -12.29 29.50 -9.46
N LEU A 222 -12.53 28.41 -8.72
CA LEU A 222 -12.06 27.07 -9.07
C LEU A 222 -13.10 26.38 -9.95
N TRP A 223 -12.73 26.08 -11.18
CA TRP A 223 -13.53 25.28 -12.09
C TRP A 223 -13.13 23.82 -11.96
N ILE A 224 -14.09 22.91 -11.90
CA ILE A 224 -13.85 21.49 -11.64
C ILE A 224 -14.64 20.64 -12.65
N ALA A 225 -13.94 19.75 -13.34
CA ALA A 225 -14.54 18.59 -14.00
C ALA A 225 -14.80 17.51 -12.96
N GLU A 226 -16.07 17.37 -12.59
CA GLU A 226 -16.53 16.37 -11.65
C GLU A 226 -17.02 15.13 -12.41
N ASN A 227 -16.32 14.00 -12.27
CA ASN A 227 -16.59 12.80 -13.06
C ASN A 227 -17.28 11.73 -12.21
N ARG A 228 -18.62 11.73 -12.21
CA ARG A 228 -19.48 10.77 -11.49
C ARG A 228 -19.76 9.48 -12.26
N ASP A 229 -19.37 9.47 -13.53
CA ASP A 229 -19.56 8.33 -14.43
C ASP A 229 -18.62 7.15 -14.07
N TYR A 230 -17.73 7.29 -13.09
CA TYR A 230 -16.85 6.20 -12.65
C TYR A 230 -17.58 5.06 -11.90
N GLU A 231 -18.83 5.29 -11.46
CA GLU A 231 -19.58 4.41 -10.56
C GLU A 231 -20.06 3.11 -11.21
N THR A 232 -20.32 3.09 -12.53
CA THR A 232 -20.69 1.86 -13.27
C THR A 232 -19.46 1.07 -13.72
N ARG A 233 -18.66 0.63 -12.74
CA ARG A 233 -17.40 -0.14 -12.89
C ARG A 233 -17.50 -1.45 -13.68
N GLY A 234 -18.71 -1.97 -13.94
CA GLY A 234 -18.91 -3.32 -14.47
C GLY A 234 -18.97 -3.49 -16.00
N LYS A 235 -19.23 -2.44 -16.81
CA LYS A 235 -19.61 -2.62 -18.23
C LYS A 235 -19.05 -1.58 -19.23
N GLY A 236 -17.80 -1.15 -19.09
CA GLY A 236 -17.16 -0.24 -20.06
C GLY A 236 -17.38 1.24 -19.73
N PHE A 237 -16.97 2.16 -20.61
CA PHE A 237 -17.10 3.60 -20.40
C PHE A 237 -18.54 3.96 -20.04
N SER A 238 -18.75 4.58 -18.89
CA SER A 238 -20.09 5.03 -18.52
C SER A 238 -20.49 6.20 -19.40
N ASN A 239 -21.76 6.21 -19.78
CA ASN A 239 -22.39 7.29 -20.51
C ASN A 239 -23.67 7.71 -19.76
N ASP A 240 -23.68 7.53 -18.43
CA ASP A 240 -24.81 7.89 -17.58
C ASP A 240 -25.01 9.42 -17.61
N GLY A 241 -23.92 10.18 -17.78
CA GLY A 241 -23.97 11.63 -18.00
C GLY A 241 -24.23 12.41 -16.71
N ASP A 242 -24.04 11.77 -15.56
CA ASP A 242 -24.29 12.39 -14.25
C ASP A 242 -23.12 13.30 -13.81
N SER A 243 -22.05 13.35 -14.60
CA SER A 243 -20.91 14.23 -14.39
C SER A 243 -21.25 15.69 -14.73
N ARG A 244 -20.52 16.60 -14.09
CA ARG A 244 -20.78 18.05 -14.15
C ARG A 244 -19.50 18.86 -14.17
N ILE A 245 -19.58 20.08 -14.70
CA ILE A 245 -18.58 21.12 -14.54
C ILE A 245 -19.08 22.09 -13.48
N LEU A 246 -18.30 22.24 -12.42
CA LEU A 246 -18.60 23.10 -11.29
C LEU A 246 -17.73 24.34 -11.31
N ILE A 247 -18.26 25.42 -10.75
CA ILE A 247 -17.53 26.64 -10.41
C ILE A 247 -17.68 26.81 -8.89
N LEU A 248 -16.57 26.84 -8.19
CA LEU A 248 -16.50 27.09 -6.75
C LEU A 248 -15.84 28.43 -6.49
N GLU A 249 -16.35 29.16 -5.52
CA GLU A 249 -15.83 30.46 -5.11
C GLU A 249 -15.71 30.53 -3.59
N ASP A 250 -14.68 31.25 -3.14
CA ASP A 250 -14.49 31.68 -1.76
C ASP A 250 -14.82 33.18 -1.73
N THR A 251 -16.08 33.50 -1.39
CA THR A 251 -16.60 34.87 -1.53
C THR A 251 -16.13 35.80 -0.41
N ASP A 252 -15.76 35.26 0.75
CA ASP A 252 -15.28 36.03 1.90
C ASP A 252 -13.76 36.02 2.09
N ARG A 253 -13.05 35.19 1.30
CA ARG A 253 -11.59 35.05 1.25
C ARG A 253 -11.00 34.50 2.55
N ASP A 254 -11.74 33.64 3.25
CA ASP A 254 -11.25 32.95 4.45
C ASP A 254 -10.36 31.71 4.13
N GLY A 255 -10.22 31.39 2.85
CA GLY A 255 -9.49 30.24 2.35
C GLY A 255 -10.38 29.00 2.20
N LYS A 256 -11.71 29.12 2.21
CA LYS A 256 -12.64 28.02 1.96
C LYS A 256 -13.69 28.42 0.94
N ALA A 257 -14.02 27.49 0.06
CA ALA A 257 -15.15 27.70 -0.83
C ALA A 257 -16.46 27.79 -0.02
N ASP A 258 -17.31 28.75 -0.37
CA ASP A 258 -18.62 28.97 0.24
C ASP A 258 -19.75 29.11 -0.79
N ASP A 259 -19.42 29.26 -2.07
CA ASP A 259 -20.37 29.26 -3.19
C ASP A 259 -20.05 28.15 -4.21
N ILE A 260 -21.11 27.60 -4.82
CA ILE A 260 -21.03 26.59 -5.87
C ILE A 260 -22.08 26.84 -6.93
N LYS A 261 -21.64 26.81 -8.19
CA LYS A 261 -22.50 26.83 -9.38
C LYS A 261 -22.22 25.63 -10.27
N VAL A 262 -23.25 25.18 -10.99
CA VAL A 262 -23.12 24.19 -12.05
C VAL A 262 -23.06 24.96 -13.36
N PHE A 263 -21.92 24.92 -14.03
CA PHE A 263 -21.76 25.51 -15.36
C PHE A 263 -22.39 24.62 -16.44
N LEU A 264 -22.20 23.31 -16.29
CA LEU A 264 -22.54 22.31 -17.29
C LEU A 264 -22.81 20.96 -16.61
N GLU A 265 -23.81 20.22 -17.08
CA GLU A 265 -24.16 18.87 -16.63
C GLU A 265 -24.50 17.98 -17.84
N GLY A 266 -24.65 16.67 -17.64
CA GLY A 266 -25.00 15.77 -18.73
C GLY A 266 -23.81 15.31 -19.58
N ILE A 267 -22.57 15.67 -19.20
CA ILE A 267 -21.39 15.35 -20.01
C ILE A 267 -20.81 14.01 -19.59
N PRO A 268 -20.71 13.02 -20.49
CA PRO A 268 -20.06 11.77 -20.15
C PRO A 268 -18.56 11.99 -19.94
N PHE A 269 -18.08 11.60 -18.77
CA PHE A 269 -16.66 11.44 -18.46
C PHE A 269 -15.78 12.67 -18.77
N PRO A 270 -16.01 13.82 -18.12
CA PRO A 270 -15.12 14.96 -18.23
C PRO A 270 -13.76 14.59 -17.61
N SER A 271 -12.68 14.87 -18.34
CA SER A 271 -11.31 14.38 -18.04
C SER A 271 -10.24 15.46 -18.08
N ALA A 272 -10.50 16.59 -18.73
CA ALA A 272 -9.63 17.76 -18.72
C ALA A 272 -10.45 19.04 -18.92
N ILE A 273 -10.02 20.17 -18.36
CA ILE A 273 -10.66 21.47 -18.56
C ILE A 273 -9.63 22.59 -18.72
N ALA A 274 -9.98 23.59 -19.52
CA ALA A 274 -9.28 24.87 -19.58
C ALA A 274 -10.27 25.98 -19.98
N LEU A 275 -10.09 27.19 -19.45
CA LEU A 275 -10.92 28.34 -19.80
C LEU A 275 -10.22 29.25 -20.80
N GLY A 276 -10.99 29.84 -21.69
CA GLY A 276 -10.51 30.85 -22.63
C GLY A 276 -11.48 31.10 -23.76
N PHE A 277 -11.24 32.17 -24.52
CA PHE A 277 -12.02 32.52 -25.71
C PHE A 277 -13.54 32.56 -25.45
N ASP A 278 -13.95 33.10 -24.29
CA ASP A 278 -15.35 33.22 -23.87
C ASP A 278 -16.06 31.85 -23.75
N GLY A 279 -15.35 30.85 -23.20
CA GLY A 279 -15.92 29.54 -22.93
C GLY A 279 -14.96 28.56 -22.26
N LEU A 280 -15.36 27.30 -22.28
CA LEU A 280 -14.69 26.15 -21.67
C LEU A 280 -14.21 25.18 -22.75
N PHE A 281 -12.91 24.89 -22.76
CA PHE A 281 -12.36 23.72 -23.44
C PHE A 281 -12.51 22.51 -22.52
N LEU A 282 -13.16 21.47 -23.02
CA LEU A 282 -13.52 20.29 -22.24
C LEU A 282 -13.06 19.00 -22.93
N GLY A 283 -12.15 18.29 -22.28
CA GLY A 283 -11.79 16.93 -22.66
C GLY A 283 -12.87 15.95 -22.20
N ALA A 284 -13.66 15.43 -23.14
CA ALA A 284 -14.69 14.42 -22.90
C ALA A 284 -14.59 13.34 -24.00
N PRO A 285 -13.80 12.27 -23.77
CA PRO A 285 -13.52 11.27 -24.79
C PRO A 285 -14.81 10.74 -25.44
N PRO A 286 -14.84 10.63 -26.79
CA PRO A 286 -13.70 10.68 -27.70
C PRO A 286 -13.37 12.09 -28.26
N HIS A 287 -13.85 13.16 -27.61
CA HIS A 287 -13.82 14.53 -28.12
C HIS A 287 -13.03 15.50 -27.24
N LEU A 288 -12.41 16.48 -27.89
CA LEU A 288 -12.15 17.79 -27.30
C LEU A 288 -13.30 18.70 -27.71
N LEU A 289 -14.03 19.20 -26.73
CA LEU A 289 -15.17 20.09 -26.91
C LEU A 289 -14.78 21.54 -26.59
N PHE A 290 -15.48 22.48 -27.22
CA PHE A 290 -15.57 23.86 -26.75
C PHE A 290 -17.02 24.16 -26.40
N VAL A 291 -17.25 24.61 -25.17
CA VAL A 291 -18.56 24.97 -24.63
C VAL A 291 -18.57 26.49 -24.45
N PRO A 292 -19.29 27.24 -25.30
CA PRO A 292 -19.33 28.69 -25.21
C PRO A 292 -20.06 29.19 -23.95
N ASP A 293 -19.68 30.38 -23.50
CA ASP A 293 -20.35 31.20 -22.47
C ASP A 293 -20.24 32.67 -22.92
N LYS A 294 -20.98 33.03 -23.99
CA LYS A 294 -20.73 34.28 -24.73
C LYS A 294 -21.22 35.51 -23.96
N ASP A 295 -22.24 35.36 -23.13
CA ASP A 295 -22.77 36.43 -22.28
C ASP A 295 -22.20 36.42 -20.86
N GLN A 296 -21.30 35.47 -20.56
CA GLN A 296 -20.55 35.36 -19.31
C GLN A 296 -21.46 35.26 -18.08
N ASP A 297 -22.55 34.51 -18.22
CA ASP A 297 -23.54 34.30 -17.16
C ASP A 297 -23.22 33.08 -16.27
N ASP A 298 -22.08 32.43 -16.52
CA ASP A 298 -21.62 31.20 -15.89
C ASP A 298 -22.52 29.97 -16.23
N VAL A 299 -23.18 29.96 -17.40
CA VAL A 299 -23.99 28.83 -17.90
C VAL A 299 -23.51 28.41 -19.29
N GLY A 300 -23.17 27.13 -19.45
CA GLY A 300 -22.69 26.61 -20.73
C GLY A 300 -23.78 26.58 -21.81
N GLU A 301 -23.48 27.13 -22.99
CA GLU A 301 -24.36 27.14 -24.16
C GLU A 301 -24.42 25.75 -24.83
N MET A 302 -25.26 24.86 -24.30
CA MET A 302 -25.36 23.45 -24.72
C MET A 302 -25.64 23.23 -26.20
N ASP A 303 -26.48 24.08 -26.80
CA ASP A 303 -26.87 23.95 -28.21
C ASP A 303 -25.74 24.35 -29.17
N ASP A 304 -24.72 25.06 -28.68
CA ASP A 304 -23.61 25.63 -29.44
C ASP A 304 -22.26 24.92 -29.15
N ILE A 305 -22.27 23.74 -28.53
CA ILE A 305 -21.06 22.96 -28.26
C ILE A 305 -20.36 22.57 -29.57
N GLU A 306 -19.07 22.89 -29.68
CA GLU A 306 -18.24 22.54 -30.83
C GLU A 306 -17.33 21.35 -30.54
N ILE A 307 -17.24 20.39 -31.47
CA ILE A 307 -16.21 19.35 -31.44
C ILE A 307 -14.97 19.90 -32.15
N LEU A 308 -13.94 20.26 -31.39
CA LEU A 308 -12.68 20.78 -31.93
C LEU A 308 -11.76 19.67 -32.45
N LEU A 309 -11.64 18.59 -31.69
CA LEU A 309 -10.84 17.41 -32.05
C LEU A 309 -11.57 16.13 -31.66
N THR A 310 -11.21 15.03 -32.33
CA THR A 310 -11.69 13.69 -31.99
C THR A 310 -10.62 12.64 -32.26
N GLY A 311 -10.78 11.44 -31.71
CA GLY A 311 -9.91 10.29 -31.97
C GLY A 311 -9.45 9.54 -30.73
N TRP A 312 -9.77 10.03 -29.54
CA TRP A 312 -9.45 9.35 -28.28
C TRP A 312 -10.29 8.09 -28.11
N GLY A 313 -9.65 7.05 -27.54
CA GLY A 313 -10.32 5.80 -27.24
C GLY A 313 -11.25 5.93 -26.03
N ILE A 314 -12.37 5.19 -26.07
CA ILE A 314 -13.27 5.00 -24.92
C ILE A 314 -13.18 3.58 -24.35
N ARG A 315 -12.16 2.82 -24.78
CA ARG A 315 -11.95 1.41 -24.37
C ARG A 315 -11.06 1.29 -23.15
N ASP A 316 -10.15 2.24 -22.97
CA ASP A 316 -9.34 2.41 -21.78
C ASP A 316 -9.66 3.79 -21.20
N ARG A 317 -9.84 3.84 -19.88
CA ARG A 317 -10.19 5.07 -19.15
C ARG A 317 -8.95 5.85 -18.71
N HIS A 318 -7.76 5.28 -18.83
CA HIS A 318 -6.48 5.90 -18.48
C HIS A 318 -5.78 6.54 -19.69
N GLU A 319 -6.16 6.17 -20.92
CA GLU A 319 -5.61 6.70 -22.18
C GLU A 319 -6.50 7.81 -22.78
N THR A 320 -6.84 8.81 -21.96
CA THR A 320 -7.76 9.90 -22.31
C THR A 320 -7.05 11.26 -22.35
N ILE A 321 -7.78 12.32 -22.71
CA ILE A 321 -7.28 13.70 -22.60
C ILE A 321 -7.22 14.05 -21.12
N ASN A 322 -6.04 14.29 -20.58
CA ASN A 322 -5.85 14.49 -19.14
C ASN A 322 -5.15 15.82 -18.78
N SER A 323 -4.87 16.68 -19.76
CA SER A 323 -4.33 18.03 -19.58
C SER A 323 -4.61 18.87 -20.82
N LEU A 324 -4.94 20.15 -20.64
CA LEU A 324 -5.22 21.13 -21.69
C LEU A 324 -4.41 22.41 -21.47
#